data_AF-A0A3L7QGV7-F1
#
_entry.id   AF-A0A3L7QGV7-F1
#
_cell.length_a   1.000
_cell.length_b   1.000
_cell.length_c   1.000
_cell.angle_alpha   90.00
_cell.angle_beta   90.00
_cell.angle_gamma   90.00
#
_symmetry.space_group_name_H-M   'P 1'
#
loop_
_entity.id
_entity.type
_entity.pdbx_description
1 polymer ?
#
loop_
_entity_poly.entity_id
_entity_poly.type
_entity_poly.pdbx_seq_one_letter_code
_entity_poly.pdbx_strand_id
1 'polypeptide(L)'
;MNENMEPPIVLSLTVGLIAWAFLSLGAAVAGLYFPPKKDCECWRAFWFMNGIWGLIDGIIGWANLITAPPTIEFLQKVLAINSGLDLLYIITGLVLLTRAKPVLKGFGFAILLQGLFLLIFDAIFLFLCYRS
;
A
#
# COMPACT_ATOMS: atom_id res chain seq x y z
N MET A 1 -9.37 -0.13 35.43
CA MET A 1 -9.91 -0.84 34.25
C MET A 1 -10.00 0.18 33.13
N ASN A 2 -9.08 0.14 32.18
CA ASN A 2 -9.10 0.99 30.98
C ASN A 2 -9.63 0.14 29.82
N GLU A 3 -10.95 0.11 29.63
CA GLU A 3 -11.61 -0.66 28.56
C GLU A 3 -11.75 0.14 27.23
N ASN A 4 -11.15 1.33 27.10
CA ASN A 4 -11.46 2.26 26.01
C ASN A 4 -10.31 2.55 25.02
N MET A 5 -9.20 1.78 25.01
CA MET A 5 -8.03 2.05 24.14
C MET A 5 -7.77 1.03 23.02
N GLU A 6 -8.57 -0.04 22.89
CA GLU A 6 -8.34 -1.09 21.89
C GLU A 6 -9.02 -0.92 20.51
N PRO A 7 -10.14 -0.16 20.31
CA PRO A 7 -10.66 0.14 18.97
C PRO A 7 -9.97 1.24 18.11
N PRO A 8 -9.11 2.17 18.63
CA PRO A 8 -8.59 3.27 17.82
C PRO A 8 -7.50 2.88 16.82
N ILE A 9 -6.69 1.85 17.10
CA ILE A 9 -5.55 1.47 16.23
C ILE A 9 -6.07 0.82 14.95
N VAL A 10 -6.94 -0.19 15.06
CA VAL A 10 -7.53 -0.88 13.90
C VAL A 10 -8.31 0.10 13.03
N LEU A 11 -9.07 1.01 13.63
CA LEU A 11 -9.81 2.03 12.90
C LEU A 11 -8.86 3.01 12.18
N SER A 12 -7.81 3.48 12.85
CA SER A 12 -6.83 4.41 12.28
C SER A 12 -6.04 3.77 11.14
N LEU A 13 -5.67 2.49 11.28
CA LEU A 13 -5.07 1.68 10.22
C LEU A 13 -6.02 1.58 9.03
N THR A 14 -7.28 1.25 9.28
CA THR A 14 -8.29 1.08 8.23
C THR A 14 -8.54 2.38 7.48
N VAL A 15 -8.70 3.49 8.20
CA VAL A 15 -8.87 4.83 7.59
C VAL A 15 -7.64 5.23 6.79
N GLY A 16 -6.44 5.00 7.31
CA GLY A 16 -5.19 5.28 6.62
C GLY A 16 -5.05 4.50 5.31
N LEU A 17 -5.34 3.20 5.34
CA LEU A 17 -5.27 2.34 4.16
C LEU A 17 -6.32 2.73 3.11
N ILE A 18 -7.56 3.02 3.53
CA ILE A 18 -8.61 3.52 2.63
C ILE A 18 -8.22 4.87 2.02
N ALA A 19 -7.66 5.80 2.81
CA ALA A 19 -7.22 7.08 2.29
C ALA A 19 -6.10 6.92 1.24
N TRP A 20 -5.14 6.03 1.49
CA TRP A 20 -4.10 5.68 0.53
C TRP A 20 -4.67 5.06 -0.76
N ALA A 21 -5.65 4.17 -0.63
CA ALA A 21 -6.36 3.56 -1.75
C ALA A 21 -7.05 4.61 -2.63
N PHE A 22 -7.82 5.53 -2.03
CA PHE A 22 -8.50 6.60 -2.76
C PHE A 22 -7.51 7.55 -3.43
N LEU A 23 -6.43 7.91 -2.74
CA LEU A 23 -5.37 8.74 -3.33
C LEU A 23 -4.73 8.05 -4.53
N SER A 24 -4.36 6.77 -4.38
CA SER A 24 -3.73 5.96 -5.43
C SER A 24 -4.65 5.80 -6.64
N LEU A 25 -5.93 5.48 -6.42
CA LEU A 25 -6.93 5.35 -7.49
C LEU A 25 -7.19 6.68 -8.20
N GLY A 26 -7.41 7.76 -7.45
CA GLY A 26 -7.63 9.09 -8.03
C GLY A 26 -6.43 9.57 -8.84
N ALA A 27 -5.21 9.39 -8.31
CA ALA A 27 -3.98 9.72 -9.01
C ALA A 27 -3.76 8.83 -10.24
N ALA A 28 -4.10 7.53 -10.17
CA ALA A 28 -4.03 6.62 -11.31
C ALA A 28 -4.99 7.02 -12.43
N VAL A 29 -6.24 7.39 -12.11
CA VAL A 29 -7.21 7.87 -13.10
C VAL A 29 -6.68 9.14 -13.78
N ALA A 30 -6.23 10.13 -13.01
CA ALA A 30 -5.67 11.36 -13.55
C ALA A 30 -4.43 11.08 -14.42
N GLY A 31 -3.49 10.28 -13.91
CA GLY A 31 -2.25 9.93 -14.61
C GLY A 31 -2.48 9.16 -15.90
N LEU A 32 -3.45 8.24 -15.94
CA LEU A 32 -3.81 7.50 -17.16
C LEU A 32 -4.56 8.36 -18.18
N TYR A 33 -5.35 9.32 -17.72
CA TYR A 33 -6.11 10.23 -18.60
C TYR A 33 -5.23 11.32 -19.22
N PHE A 34 -4.19 11.77 -18.52
CA PHE A 34 -3.26 12.80 -18.98
C PHE A 34 -1.83 12.28 -19.19
N PRO A 35 -1.58 11.37 -20.15
CA PRO A 35 -0.24 10.86 -20.38
C PRO A 35 0.66 11.87 -21.11
N PRO A 36 1.95 11.93 -20.77
CA PRO A 36 2.93 12.74 -21.49
C PRO A 36 3.22 12.15 -22.89
N LYS A 37 3.69 12.99 -23.82
CA LYS A 37 4.10 12.55 -25.17
C LYS A 37 5.37 11.70 -25.14
N LYS A 38 6.32 12.03 -24.27
CA LYS A 38 7.57 11.29 -24.06
C LYS A 38 7.37 10.26 -22.94
N ASP A 39 7.99 9.09 -23.06
CA ASP A 39 7.99 8.02 -22.04
C ASP A 39 6.57 7.52 -21.67
N CYS A 40 5.61 7.66 -22.60
CA CYS A 40 4.19 7.35 -22.40
C CYS A 40 3.94 5.92 -21.89
N GLU A 41 4.68 4.92 -22.42
CA GLU A 41 4.53 3.53 -21.97
C GLU A 41 4.92 3.34 -20.50
N CYS A 42 6.04 3.93 -20.07
CA CYS A 42 6.50 3.87 -18.69
C CYS A 42 5.51 4.58 -17.76
N TRP A 43 5.01 5.74 -18.17
CA TRP A 43 4.03 6.52 -17.43
C TRP A 43 2.71 5.76 -17.24
N ARG A 44 2.16 5.19 -18.33
CA ARG A 44 0.91 4.41 -18.26
C ARG A 44 1.09 3.17 -17.40
N ALA A 45 2.22 2.47 -17.52
CA ALA A 45 2.52 1.32 -16.68
C ALA A 45 2.60 1.70 -15.18
N PHE A 46 3.26 2.82 -14.85
CA PHE A 46 3.34 3.32 -13.48
C PHE A 46 1.96 3.59 -12.88
N TRP A 47 1.10 4.34 -13.57
CA TRP A 47 -0.23 4.68 -13.05
C TRP A 47 -1.19 3.50 -13.05
N PHE A 48 -1.12 2.62 -14.06
CA PHE A 48 -1.90 1.39 -14.07
C PHE A 48 -1.58 0.51 -12.85
N MET A 49 -0.29 0.33 -12.55
CA MET A 49 0.14 -0.46 -11.40
C MET A 49 -0.25 0.20 -10.07
N ASN A 50 -0.13 1.53 -9.92
CA ASN A 50 -0.64 2.23 -8.74
C ASN A 50 -2.17 2.09 -8.59
N GLY A 51 -2.91 2.07 -9.70
CA GLY A 51 -4.35 1.84 -9.68
C GLY A 51 -4.71 0.44 -9.21
N ILE A 52 -3.96 -0.59 -9.61
CA ILE A 52 -4.15 -1.97 -9.13
C ILE A 52 -3.90 -2.05 -7.62
N TRP A 53 -2.78 -1.51 -7.14
CA TRP A 53 -2.48 -1.52 -5.70
C TRP A 53 -3.50 -0.73 -4.89
N GLY A 54 -3.87 0.47 -5.34
CA GLY A 54 -4.94 1.24 -4.71
C GLY A 54 -6.28 0.50 -4.64
N LEU A 55 -6.62 -0.30 -5.66
CA LEU A 55 -7.81 -1.16 -5.61
C LEU A 55 -7.68 -2.27 -4.56
N ILE A 56 -6.53 -2.94 -4.50
CA ILE A 56 -6.25 -4.00 -3.51
C ILE A 56 -6.35 -3.44 -2.09
N ASP A 57 -5.68 -2.31 -1.82
CA ASP A 57 -5.70 -1.64 -0.52
C ASP A 57 -7.11 -1.20 -0.14
N GLY A 58 -7.88 -0.71 -1.11
CA GLY A 58 -9.28 -0.34 -0.91
C GLY A 58 -10.16 -1.53 -0.54
N ILE A 59 -9.95 -2.70 -1.18
CA ILE A 59 -10.66 -3.94 -0.85
C ILE A 59 -10.30 -4.42 0.56
N ILE A 60 -9.01 -4.39 0.93
CA ILE A 60 -8.56 -4.77 2.28
C ILE A 60 -9.15 -3.82 3.33
N GLY A 61 -9.06 -2.51 3.10
CA GLY A 61 -9.64 -1.50 3.98
C GLY A 61 -11.16 -1.66 4.12
N TRP A 62 -11.88 -1.90 3.03
CA TRP A 62 -13.31 -2.18 3.06
C TRP A 62 -13.64 -3.47 3.84
N ALA A 63 -12.88 -4.54 3.61
CA ALA A 63 -13.05 -5.79 4.35
C ALA A 63 -12.91 -5.56 5.86
N ASN A 64 -11.90 -4.79 6.30
CA ASN A 64 -11.70 -4.45 7.71
C ASN A 64 -12.91 -3.72 8.34
N LEU A 65 -13.67 -2.94 7.57
CA LEU A 65 -14.86 -2.24 8.06
C LEU A 65 -16.08 -3.15 8.27
N ILE A 66 -16.15 -4.27 7.55
CA ILE A 66 -17.33 -5.16 7.55
C ILE A 66 -17.09 -6.48 8.30
N THR A 67 -15.85 -6.77 8.67
CA THR A 67 -15.48 -7.93 9.49
C THR A 67 -15.34 -7.55 10.96
N ALA A 68 -15.40 -8.55 11.84
CA ALA A 68 -15.06 -8.34 13.25
C ALA A 68 -13.61 -7.84 13.38
N PRO A 69 -13.33 -6.84 14.23
CA PRO A 69 -11.96 -6.37 14.45
C PRO A 69 -11.05 -7.52 14.89
N PRO A 70 -9.83 -7.63 14.34
CA PRO A 70 -8.87 -8.64 14.78
C PRO A 70 -8.37 -8.37 16.20
N THR A 71 -7.86 -9.40 16.86
CA THR A 71 -7.10 -9.20 18.11
C THR A 71 -5.76 -8.53 17.81
N ILE A 72 -5.18 -7.87 18.81
CA ILE A 72 -3.89 -7.19 18.67
C ILE A 72 -2.76 -8.18 18.33
N GLU A 73 -2.74 -9.39 18.90
CA GLU A 73 -1.71 -10.39 18.61
C GLU A 73 -1.80 -10.90 17.17
N PHE A 74 -3.01 -11.02 16.63
CA PHE A 74 -3.20 -11.36 15.23
C PHE A 74 -2.71 -10.22 14.33
N LEU A 75 -3.08 -8.98 14.67
CA LEU A 75 -2.68 -7.80 13.90
C LEU A 75 -1.15 -7.62 13.87
N GLN A 76 -0.47 -7.80 15.00
CA GLN A 76 1.00 -7.76 15.09
C GLN A 76 1.66 -8.76 14.11
N LYS A 77 1.13 -9.99 14.05
CA LYS A 77 1.65 -11.03 13.13
C LYS A 77 1.44 -10.64 11.68
N VAL A 78 0.24 -10.16 11.32
CA VAL A 78 -0.07 -9.74 9.95
C VAL A 78 0.82 -8.59 9.52
N LEU A 79 0.96 -7.54 10.34
CA LEU A 79 1.79 -6.38 10.03
C LEU A 79 3.27 -6.73 9.91
N ALA A 80 3.78 -7.64 10.76
CA ALA A 80 5.16 -8.11 10.65
C ALA A 80 5.42 -8.90 9.36
N ILE A 81 4.47 -9.75 8.96
CA ILE A 81 4.55 -10.49 7.70
C ILE A 81 4.49 -9.53 6.50
N ASN A 82 3.55 -8.59 6.50
CA ASN A 82 3.42 -7.60 5.42
C ASN A 82 4.65 -6.70 5.31
N SER A 83 5.21 -6.22 6.43
CA SER A 83 6.47 -5.48 6.41
C SER A 83 7.60 -6.27 5.74
N GLY A 84 7.63 -7.60 5.92
CA GLY A 84 8.55 -8.48 5.20
C GLY A 84 8.26 -8.56 3.70
N LEU A 85 6.98 -8.65 3.31
CA LEU A 85 6.56 -8.61 1.90
C LEU A 85 6.87 -7.27 1.24
N ASP A 86 6.75 -6.16 1.95
CA ASP A 86 7.06 -4.82 1.44
C ASP A 86 8.54 -4.66 1.10
N LEU A 87 9.42 -5.25 1.91
CA LEU A 87 10.85 -5.35 1.56
C LEU A 87 11.06 -6.14 0.26
N LEU A 88 10.34 -7.24 0.07
CA LEU A 88 10.39 -8.00 -1.20
C LEU A 88 9.83 -7.18 -2.36
N TYR A 89 8.77 -6.40 -2.16
CA TYR A 89 8.24 -5.49 -3.17
C TYR A 89 9.26 -4.41 -3.54
N ILE A 90 9.90 -3.76 -2.57
CA ILE A 90 10.95 -2.77 -2.81
C ILE A 90 12.09 -3.38 -3.64
N ILE A 91 12.58 -4.56 -3.26
CA ILE A 91 13.62 -5.27 -4.01
C ILE A 91 13.14 -5.57 -5.44
N THR A 92 11.92 -6.07 -5.60
CA THR A 92 11.33 -6.36 -6.91
C THR A 92 11.22 -5.10 -7.76
N GLY A 93 10.79 -3.98 -7.17
CA GLY A 93 10.74 -2.67 -7.82
C GLY A 93 12.10 -2.24 -8.35
N LEU A 94 13.14 -2.30 -7.50
CA LEU A 94 14.52 -2.01 -7.89
C LEU A 94 15.01 -2.93 -9.03
N VAL A 95 14.72 -4.22 -8.96
CA VAL A 95 15.07 -5.18 -10.02
C VAL A 95 14.36 -4.85 -11.35
N LEU A 96 13.11 -4.40 -11.31
CA LEU A 96 12.34 -4.01 -12.50
C LEU A 96 12.87 -2.71 -13.12
N LEU A 97 13.38 -1.77 -12.31
CA LEU A 97 13.99 -0.53 -12.80
C LEU A 97 15.26 -0.77 -13.63
N THR A 98 15.97 -1.87 -13.40
CA THR A 98 17.16 -2.25 -14.21
C THR A 98 16.81 -2.76 -15.61
N ARG A 99 15.53 -3.03 -15.90
CA ARG A 99 15.11 -3.63 -17.17
C ARG A 99 15.01 -2.58 -18.27
N ALA A 100 15.37 -2.95 -19.50
CA ALA A 100 15.34 -2.03 -20.63
C ALA A 100 13.90 -1.65 -21.07
N LYS A 101 12.93 -2.55 -20.88
CA LYS A 101 11.54 -2.34 -21.32
C LYS A 101 10.86 -1.22 -20.51
N PRO A 102 10.33 -0.16 -21.14
CA PRO A 102 9.70 0.97 -20.44
C PRO A 102 8.56 0.57 -19.51
N VAL A 103 7.72 -0.38 -19.93
CA VAL A 103 6.62 -0.91 -19.12
C VAL A 103 7.12 -1.51 -17.80
N LEU A 104 8.20 -2.29 -17.85
CA LEU A 104 8.78 -2.90 -16.65
C LEU A 104 9.35 -1.83 -15.70
N LYS A 105 9.97 -0.77 -16.24
CA LYS A 105 10.42 0.37 -15.42
C LYS A 105 9.25 1.07 -14.74
N GLY A 106 8.16 1.32 -15.46
CA GLY A 106 6.95 1.93 -14.91
C GLY A 106 6.36 1.11 -13.76
N PHE A 107 6.25 -0.21 -13.94
CA PHE A 107 5.86 -1.12 -12.86
C PHE A 107 6.85 -1.11 -11.70
N GLY A 108 8.15 -1.06 -11.98
CA GLY A 108 9.20 -0.96 -10.97
C GLY A 108 9.06 0.27 -10.09
N PHE A 109 8.85 1.45 -10.69
CA PHE A 109 8.62 2.69 -9.95
C PHE A 109 7.35 2.62 -9.08
N ALA A 110 6.28 2.03 -9.60
CA ALA A 110 5.01 1.92 -8.87
C ALA A 110 5.14 0.97 -7.68
N ILE A 111 5.71 -0.23 -7.89
CA ILE A 111 5.92 -1.21 -6.82
C ILE A 111 6.88 -0.66 -5.76
N LEU A 112 7.91 0.09 -6.17
CA LEU A 112 8.83 0.72 -5.24
C LEU A 112 8.13 1.78 -4.36
N LEU A 113 7.29 2.62 -4.96
CA LEU A 113 6.51 3.64 -4.23
C LEU A 113 5.53 2.99 -3.25
N GLN A 114 4.77 2.00 -3.73
CA GLN A 114 3.77 1.28 -2.91
C GLN A 114 4.45 0.53 -1.77
N GLY A 115 5.48 -0.26 -2.06
CA GLY A 115 6.22 -1.00 -1.03
C GLY A 115 6.89 -0.10 0.01
N LEU A 116 7.45 1.06 -0.40
CA LEU A 116 8.04 1.98 0.57
C LEU A 116 7.00 2.62 1.49
N PHE A 117 5.86 3.03 0.94
CA PHE A 117 4.77 3.57 1.73
C PHE A 117 4.22 2.52 2.71
N LEU A 118 3.87 1.33 2.21
CA LEU A 118 3.29 0.26 3.02
C LEU A 118 4.24 -0.24 4.11
N LEU A 119 5.55 -0.34 3.81
CA LEU A 119 6.55 -0.70 4.83
C LEU A 119 6.56 0.29 5.99
N ILE A 120 6.57 1.60 5.70
CA ILE A 120 6.56 2.63 6.73
C ILE A 120 5.24 2.60 7.51
N PHE A 121 4.13 2.46 6.78
CA PHE A 121 2.79 2.39 7.33
C PHE A 121 2.66 1.21 8.32
N ASP A 122 3.00 0.00 7.87
CA ASP A 122 2.91 -1.21 8.67
C ASP A 122 3.87 -1.20 9.86
N ALA A 123 5.09 -0.67 9.68
CA ALA A 123 6.05 -0.54 10.77
C ALA A 123 5.54 0.42 11.87
N ILE A 124 4.89 1.53 11.50
CA ILE A 124 4.27 2.45 12.46
C ILE A 124 3.18 1.74 13.26
N PHE A 125 2.25 1.07 12.58
CA PHE A 125 1.15 0.38 13.26
C PHE A 125 1.62 -0.81 14.09
N LEU A 126 2.60 -1.57 13.61
CA LEU A 126 3.23 -2.66 14.35
C LEU A 126 3.86 -2.15 15.64
N PHE A 127 4.59 -1.04 15.56
CA PHE A 127 5.17 -0.39 16.74
C PHE A 127 4.10 0.06 17.74
N LEU A 128 3.00 0.66 17.27
CA LEU A 128 1.88 1.06 18.14
C LEU A 128 1.21 -0.15 18.81
N CYS A 129 1.05 -1.27 18.09
CA CYS A 129 0.52 -2.51 18.66
C CYS A 129 1.43 -3.11 19.73
N TYR A 130 2.75 -2.92 19.70
CA TYR A 130 3.66 -3.39 20.76
C TYR A 130 3.70 -2.47 21.98
N ARG A 131 3.20 -1.23 21.86
CA ARG A 131 3.17 -0.25 22.95
C ARG A 131 1.86 -0.19 23.72
N SER A 132 0.82 -0.81 23.19
CA SER A 132 -0.53 -0.87 23.77
C SER A 132 -0.62 -2.08 24.71
#